data_AF-A0A1X4I5A6-F1
#
_entry.id   AF-A0A1X4I5A6-F1
#
_cell.length_a   1.000
_cell.length_b   1.000
_cell.length_c   1.000
_cell.angle_alpha   90.00
_cell.angle_beta   90.00
_cell.angle_gamma   90.00
#
_symmetry.space_group_name_H-M   'P 1'
#
loop_
_entity.id
_entity.type
_entity.pdbx_description
1 polymer ?
#
loop_
_entity_poly.entity_id
_entity_poly.type
_entity_poly.pdbx_seq_one_letter_code
_entity_poly.pdbx_strand_id
1 'polypeptide(L)' 'MTPKEAQIVRPAREGPTGSEIGTRLFVSPRTAEWHLRKILGKLGVTSRRHL' A
#
# COMPACT_ATOMS: atom_id res chain seq x y z
N MET A 1 -3.25 12.64 -1.14
CA MET A 1 -2.73 11.36 -1.68
C MET A 1 -2.36 11.57 -3.14
N THR A 2 -1.32 10.90 -3.65
CA THR A 2 -1.01 10.89 -5.10
C THR A 2 -1.86 9.83 -5.82
N PRO A 3 -2.05 9.91 -7.15
CA PRO A 3 -2.77 8.88 -7.91
C PRO A 3 -2.20 7.47 -7.69
N LYS A 4 -0.87 7.36 -7.57
CA LYS A 4 -0.17 6.09 -7.31
C LYS A 4 -0.42 5.56 -5.89
N GLU A 5 -0.57 6.44 -4.90
CA GLU A 5 -0.93 6.03 -3.54
C GLU A 5 -2.38 5.52 -3.47
N ALA A 6 -3.31 6.10 -4.24
CA ALA A 6 -4.69 5.62 -4.30
C ALA A 6 -4.82 4.21 -4.92
N GLN A 7 -4.01 3.91 -5.94
CA GLN A 7 -3.93 2.57 -6.54
C GLN A 7 -3.38 1.51 -5.58
N ILE A 8 -2.66 1.92 -4.52
CA ILE A 8 -2.11 1.02 -3.49
C ILE A 8 -3.09 0.84 -2.33
N VAL A 9 -3.85 1.89 -1.98
CA VAL A 9 -4.86 1.83 -0.91
C VAL A 9 -5.98 0.87 -1.27
N ARG A 10 -6.53 0.92 -2.48
CA ARG A 10 -7.67 0.06 -2.89
C ARG A 10 -7.37 -1.43 -2.65
N PRO A 11 -6.27 -1.99 -3.20
CA PRO A 11 -5.88 -3.36 -2.93
C PRO A 11 -5.59 -3.59 -1.46
N ALA A 12 -4.87 -2.71 -0.75
CA ALA A 12 -4.48 -2.95 0.64
C ALA A 12 -5.66 -3.23 1.59
N ARG A 13 -6.83 -2.64 1.31
CA ARG A 13 -8.09 -2.86 2.05
C ARG A 13 -8.68 -4.25 1.82
N GLU A 14 -8.37 -4.89 0.71
CA GLU A 14 -8.88 -6.23 0.33
C GLU A 14 -8.10 -7.37 1.00
N GLY A 15 -7.04 -7.10 1.77
CA GLY A 15 -6.20 -8.14 2.38
C GLY A 15 -4.90 -8.60 1.67
N PRO A 16 -4.50 -8.17 0.46
CA PRO A 16 -3.25 -8.60 -0.18
C PRO A 16 -2.00 -8.08 0.56
N THR A 17 -0.92 -8.86 0.51
CA THR A 17 0.43 -8.55 1.00
C THR A 17 1.11 -7.48 0.15
N GLY A 18 2.16 -6.83 0.68
CA GLY A 18 2.97 -5.86 -0.08
C GLY A 18 3.53 -6.43 -1.38
N SER A 19 3.88 -7.72 -1.39
CA SER A 19 4.33 -8.44 -2.58
C SER A 19 3.22 -8.58 -3.63
N GLU A 20 2.00 -8.98 -3.24
CA GLU A 20 0.87 -9.09 -4.16
C GLU A 20 0.46 -7.73 -4.76
N ILE A 21 0.54 -6.67 -3.95
CA ILE A 21 0.34 -5.29 -4.42
C ILE A 21 1.44 -4.91 -5.43
N GLY A 22 2.69 -5.30 -5.17
CA GLY A 22 3.80 -5.12 -6.10
C GLY A 22 3.53 -5.79 -7.45
N THR A 23 3.09 -7.05 -7.43
CA THR A 23 2.72 -7.80 -8.64
C THR A 23 1.58 -7.12 -9.41
N ARG A 24 0.50 -6.71 -8.73
CA ARG A 24 -0.66 -6.04 -9.37
C ARG A 24 -0.31 -4.68 -10.00
N LEU A 25 0.66 -3.98 -9.43
CA LEU A 25 1.07 -2.64 -9.87
C LEU A 25 2.35 -2.65 -10.71
N PHE A 26 2.88 -3.83 -11.04
CA PHE A 26 4.14 -4.01 -11.79
C PHE A 26 5.32 -3.25 -11.16
N VAL A 27 5.41 -3.29 -9.83
CA VAL A 27 6.51 -2.70 -9.06
C VAL A 27 7.15 -3.73 -8.14
N SER A 28 8.39 -3.48 -7.71
CA SER A 28 9.04 -4.36 -6.74
C SER A 28 8.26 -4.40 -5.41
N PRO A 29 8.24 -5.54 -4.69
CA PRO A 29 7.64 -5.64 -3.37
C PRO A 29 8.12 -4.54 -2.41
N ARG A 30 9.42 -4.25 -2.44
CA ARG A 30 10.05 -3.18 -1.65
C ARG A 30 9.48 -1.79 -1.97
N THR A 31 9.16 -1.52 -3.24
CA THR A 31 8.52 -0.27 -3.66
C THR A 31 7.09 -0.19 -3.14
N ALA A 32 6.33 -1.29 -3.22
CA ALA A 32 4.96 -1.35 -2.69
C ALA A 32 4.95 -1.16 -1.16
N GLU A 33 5.86 -1.79 -0.43
CA GLU A 33 6.03 -1.61 1.03
C GLU A 33 6.39 -0.18 1.41
N TRP A 34 7.29 0.47 0.65
CA TRP A 34 7.62 1.88 0.88
C TRP A 34 6.38 2.77 0.77
N HIS A 35 5.59 2.58 -0.28
CA HIS A 35 4.35 3.32 -0.46
C HIS A 35 3.34 3.04 0.65
N LEU A 36 3.17 1.77 1.07
CA LEU A 36 2.30 1.39 2.19
C LEU A 36 2.72 2.12 3.47
N ARG A 37 4.01 2.10 3.83
CA ARG A 37 4.51 2.80 5.03
C ARG A 37 4.23 4.31 4.97
N LYS A 38 4.41 4.92 3.80
CA LYS A 38 4.11 6.33 3.58
C LYS A 38 2.62 6.64 3.74
N ILE A 39 1.75 5.78 3.22
CA ILE A 39 0.28 5.92 3.33
C ILE A 39 -0.18 5.75 4.78
N LEU A 40 0.31 4.71 5.46
CA LEU A 40 0.03 4.45 6.89
C LEU A 40 0.40 5.68 7.74
N GLY A 41 1.59 6.25 7.51
CA GLY A 41 2.03 7.49 8.16
C GLY A 41 1.11 8.69 7.89
N LYS A 42 0.62 8.85 6.65
CA LYS A 42 -0.33 9.93 6.31
C LYS A 42 -1.70 9.75 6.96
N LEU A 43 -2.10 8.50 7.20
CA LEU A 43 -3.39 8.15 7.81
C LEU A 43 -3.30 8.05 9.34
N GLY A 44 -2.12 8.25 9.93
CA GLY A 44 -1.90 8.16 11.38
C GLY A 44 -2.08 6.77 11.95
N VAL A 45 -2.09 5.73 11.11
CA VAL A 45 -2.26 4.33 11.53
C VAL A 45 -0.94 3.58 11.37
N THR A 46 -0.63 2.72 12.34
CA THR A 46 0.61 1.92 12.32
C THR A 46 0.43 0.57 11.66
N SER A 47 -0.82 0.16 11.42
CA SER A 47 -1.17 -1.15 10.90
C SER A 47 -2.12 -1.06 9.72
N ARG A 48 -1.83 -1.85 8.70
CA ARG A 48 -2.72 -2.09 7.55
C ARG A 48 -4.08 -2.66 7.94
N ARG A 49 -4.22 -3.26 9.13
CA ARG A 49 -5.54 -3.71 9.64
C ARG A 49 -6.49 -2.54 9.90
N HIS A 50 -5.98 -1.31 9.97
CA HIS A 50 -6.76 -0.09 10.15
C HIS A 50 -6.94 0.71 8.84
N LEU A 51 -6.55 0.16 7.68
CA LEU A 51 -6.86 0.69 6.35
C LEU A 51 -8.21 0.14 5.88
#